data_AF-A0A1F3A4B4-F1
#
_entry.id   AF-A0A1F3A4B4-F1
#
_cell.length_a   1.000
_cell.length_b   1.000
_cell.length_c   1.000
_cell.angle_alpha   90.00
_cell.angle_beta   90.00
_cell.angle_gamma   90.00
#
_symmetry.space_group_name_H-M   'P 1'
#
loop_
_entity.id
_entity.type
_entity.pdbx_description
1 polymer ?
#
loop_
_entity_poly.entity_id
_entity_poly.type
_entity_poly.pdbx_seq_one_letter_code
_entity_poly.pdbx_strand_id
1 'polypeptide(L)' 'MKRKLAIEIDGGVHRLDEVCARDANRDVRINELGWRIVRIPSETAASTDHLLEIVQRELGL' A
#
# COMPACT_ATOMS: atom_id res chain seq x y z
N MET A 1 -13.92 -14.16 7.12
CA MET A 1 -12.69 -13.74 7.83
C MET A 1 -12.35 -12.32 7.40
N LYS A 2 -11.93 -11.44 8.32
CA LYS A 2 -11.45 -10.10 7.95
C LYS A 2 -10.02 -10.21 7.41
N ARG A 3 -9.74 -9.66 6.21
CA ARG A 3 -8.37 -9.57 5.67
C ARG A 3 -7.67 -8.36 6.28
N LYS A 4 -6.42 -8.54 6.74
CA LYS A 4 -5.56 -7.46 7.23
C LYS A 4 -4.84 -6.82 6.05
N LEU A 5 -5.38 -5.71 5.55
CA LEU A 5 -4.85 -4.98 4.40
C LEU A 5 -4.44 -3.55 4.82
N ALA A 6 -3.20 -3.18 4.53
CA ALA A 6 -2.72 -1.81 4.62
C ALA A 6 -2.58 -1.27 3.18
N ILE A 7 -3.20 -0.13 2.90
CA ILE A 7 -3.16 0.50 1.57
C ILE A 7 -2.31 1.77 1.68
N GLU A 8 -1.31 1.88 0.82
CA GLU A 8 -0.46 3.06 0.67
C GLU A 8 -0.68 3.66 -0.72
N ILE A 9 -0.95 4.97 -0.77
CA ILE A 9 -0.98 5.73 -2.02
C ILE A 9 0.41 6.33 -2.22
N ASP A 10 1.13 5.85 -3.23
CA ASP A 10 2.50 6.26 -3.52
C ASP A 10 2.53 7.38 -4.57
N GLY A 11 2.96 8.57 -4.15
CA GLY A 11 3.13 9.74 -5.02
C GLY A 11 4.50 9.84 -5.68
N GLY A 12 5.38 8.84 -5.54
CA GLY A 12 6.67 8.78 -6.22
C GLY A 12 7.73 9.77 -5.71
N VAL A 13 7.46 10.48 -4.62
CA VAL A 13 8.38 11.47 -4.05
C VAL A 13 9.19 10.86 -2.91
N HIS A 14 10.14 9.95 -3.16
CA HIS A 14 11.22 9.69 -2.19
C HIS A 14 12.48 9.19 -2.90
N ARG A 15 13.45 10.10 -3.12
CA ARG A 15 14.83 9.80 -3.55
C ARG A 15 15.84 10.27 -2.51
N LEU A 16 15.52 10.04 -1.23
CA LEU A 16 16.43 10.26 -0.12
C LEU A 16 16.62 8.92 0.59
N ASP A 17 17.87 8.48 0.73
CA ASP A 17 18.21 7.15 1.26
C ASP A 17 17.62 6.91 2.65
N GLU A 18 17.52 7.96 3.48
CA GLU A 18 16.91 7.91 4.81
C GLU A 18 15.42 7.56 4.78
N VAL A 19 14.70 8.01 3.74
CA VAL A 19 13.27 7.72 3.61
C VAL A 19 13.05 6.29 3.14
N CYS A 20 13.87 5.82 2.19
CA CYS A 20 13.83 4.42 1.74
C CYS A 20 14.09 3.46 2.91
N ALA A 21 15.07 3.76 3.78
CA ALA A 21 15.35 2.96 4.96
C ALA A 21 14.19 2.95 5.97
N ARG A 22 13.56 4.11 6.20
CA ARG A 22 12.39 4.22 7.08
C ARG A 22 11.18 3.45 6.53
N ASP A 23 10.96 3.51 5.22
CA ASP A 23 9.86 2.81 4.56
C ASP A 23 10.05 1.29 4.61
N ALA A 24 11.27 0.80 4.37
CA ALA A 24 11.59 -0.61 4.53
C ALA A 24 11.33 -1.10 5.97
N ASN A 25 11.73 -0.33 6.98
CA ASN A 25 11.47 -0.68 8.39
C ASN A 25 9.96 -0.70 8.73
N ARG A 26 9.20 0.26 8.19
CA ARG A 26 7.75 0.31 8.34
C ARG A 26 7.09 -0.91 7.70
N ASP A 27 7.55 -1.31 6.53
CA ASP A 27 7.03 -2.47 5.81
C ASP A 27 7.25 -3.77 6.57
N VAL A 28 8.46 -3.99 7.06
CA VAL A 28 8.79 -5.17 7.86
C VAL A 28 7.84 -5.27 9.05
N ARG A 29 7.67 -4.18 9.80
CA ARG A 29 6.78 -4.15 10.98
C ARG A 29 5.32 -4.43 10.63
N ILE A 30 4.81 -3.87 9.54
CA ILE A 30 3.41 -4.08 9.12
C ILE A 30 3.21 -5.55 8.72
N ASN A 31 4.17 -6.14 7.98
CA ASN A 31 4.13 -7.55 7.62
C ASN A 31 4.22 -8.48 8.84
N GLU A 32 5.09 -8.18 9.82
CA GLU A 32 5.20 -8.94 11.08
C GLU A 32 3.89 -8.94 11.90
N LEU A 33 3.11 -7.86 11.82
CA LEU A 33 1.78 -7.78 12.44
C LEU A 33 0.69 -8.57 11.68
N GLY A 34 1.09 -9.25 10.60
CA GLY A 34 0.23 -10.06 9.72
C GLY A 34 -0.61 -9.24 8.76
N TRP A 35 -0.23 -7.99 8.50
CA TRP A 35 -0.89 -7.16 7.49
C TRP A 35 -0.17 -7.29 6.15
N ARG A 36 -0.94 -7.29 5.07
CA ARG A 36 -0.41 -7.20 3.73
C ARG A 36 -0.46 -5.76 3.27
N ILE A 37 0.65 -5.25 2.74
CA ILE A 37 0.73 -3.89 2.18
C ILE A 37 0.41 -3.94 0.69
N VAL A 38 -0.42 -3.02 0.23
CA VAL A 38 -0.72 -2.78 -1.19
C VAL A 38 -0.40 -1.34 -1.50
N ARG A 39 0.57 -1.14 -2.39
CA ARG A 39 0.96 0.18 -2.88
C ARG A 39 0.22 0.48 -4.17
N ILE A 40 -0.45 1.62 -4.20
CA ILE A 40 -1.23 2.09 -5.34
C ILE A 40 -0.60 3.40 -5.80
N PRO A 41 -0.12 3.51 -7.05
CA PRO A 41 0.39 4.76 -7.59
C PRO A 41 -0.66 5.86 -7.51
N SER A 42 -0.24 7.09 -7.20
CA SER A 42 -1.14 8.23 -7.01
C SER A 42 -2.01 8.51 -8.24
N GLU A 43 -1.48 8.27 -9.44
CA GLU A 43 -2.19 8.41 -10.71
C GLU A 43 -3.31 7.39 -10.84
N THR A 44 -3.10 6.17 -10.33
CA THR A 44 -4.12 5.12 -10.32
C THR A 44 -5.19 5.41 -9.27
N ALA A 45 -4.77 5.87 -8.08
CA ALA A 45 -5.66 6.22 -6.99
C ALA A 45 -6.55 7.45 -7.27
N ALA A 46 -6.16 8.30 -8.21
CA ALA A 46 -6.95 9.44 -8.66
C ALA A 46 -8.26 9.03 -9.36
N SER A 47 -8.36 7.79 -9.85
CA SER A 47 -9.61 7.20 -10.35
C SER A 47 -10.27 6.36 -9.27
N THR A 48 -11.46 6.78 -8.82
CA THR A 48 -12.24 6.04 -7.82
C THR A 48 -12.56 4.62 -8.28
N ASP A 49 -12.89 4.43 -9.56
CA ASP A 49 -13.24 3.12 -10.11
C ASP A 49 -12.05 2.18 -10.09
N HIS A 50 -10.88 2.64 -10.54
CA HIS A 50 -9.65 1.84 -10.51
C HIS A 50 -9.21 1.54 -9.08
N LEU A 51 -9.33 2.50 -8.17
CA LEU A 51 -9.03 2.29 -6.75
C LEU A 51 -9.95 1.22 -6.15
N LEU A 52 -11.25 1.29 -6.44
CA LEU A 52 -12.23 0.34 -5.94
C LEU A 52 -11.99 -1.06 -6.49
N GLU A 53 -11.72 -1.20 -7.78
CA GLU A 53 -11.39 -2.48 -8.42
C GLU A 53 -10.19 -3.15 -7.75
N ILE A 54 -9.12 -2.38 -7.51
CA ILE A 54 -7.93 -2.88 -6.81
C ILE A 54 -8.33 -3.36 -5.41
N VAL A 55 -8.98 -2.52 -4.61
CA VAL A 55 -9.34 -2.88 -3.23
C VAL A 55 -10.24 -4.12 -3.18
N GLN A 56 -11.22 -4.24 -4.08
CA GLN A 56 -12.09 -5.41 -4.18
C GLN A 56 -11.30 -6.67 -4.51
N ARG A 57 -10.42 -6.62 -5.52
CA ARG A 57 -9.53 -7.74 -5.87
C ARG A 57 -8.65 -8.16 -4.70
N GLU A 58 -8.07 -7.21 -3.98
CA GLU A 58 -7.20 -7.47 -2.83
C GLU A 58 -7.97 -8.07 -1.64
N LEU A 59 -9.26 -7.74 -1.54
CA LEU A 59 -10.20 -8.32 -0.57
C LEU A 59 -10.79 -9.66 -1.03
N GLY A 60 -10.69 -10.01 -2.31
CA GLY A 60 -11.30 -11.18 -2.92
C GLY A 60 -12.82 -11.07 -3.00
N LEU A 61 -13.32 -9.87 -3.32
CA LEU A 61 -14.73 -9.54 -3.53
C LEU A 61 -15.08 -9.53 -5.01
#